data_AF-A0A1X7GVW9-F1
#
_entry.id   AF-A0A1X7GVW9-F1
#
_cell.length_a   1.000
_cell.length_b   1.000
_cell.length_c   1.000
_cell.angle_alpha   90.00
_cell.angle_beta   90.00
_cell.angle_gamma   90.00
#
_symmetry.space_group_name_H-M   'P 1'
#
loop_
_entity.id
_entity.type
_entity.pdbx_description
1 polymer ?
#
loop_
_entity_poly.entity_id
_entity_poly.type
_entity_poly.pdbx_seq_one_letter_code
_entity_poly.pdbx_strand_id
1 'polypeptide(L)' 'MIKKYFFLILFILLSNCSLNSDSKYWTENSIEDIRNQEIIEKIKLKANDITSMTIEEYEIYLEEYTKNSDYPDINK' A
#
# COMPACT_ATOMS: atom_id res chain seq x y z
N MET A 1 35.91 -25.54 16.52
CA MET A 1 35.78 -25.79 15.06
C MET A 1 34.41 -25.41 14.49
N ILE A 2 33.29 -25.58 15.22
CA ILE A 2 31.92 -25.32 14.69
C ILE A 2 31.64 -23.85 14.31
N LYS A 3 32.19 -22.88 15.05
CA LYS A 3 31.97 -21.43 14.80
C LYS A 3 32.47 -20.95 13.43
N LYS A 4 33.47 -21.63 12.85
CA LYS A 4 34.07 -21.25 11.55
C LYS A 4 33.16 -21.60 10.38
N TYR A 5 32.36 -22.67 10.53
CA TYR A 5 31.41 -23.11 9.49
C TYR A 5 30.04 -22.46 9.62
N PHE A 6 29.72 -21.85 10.76
CA PHE A 6 28.46 -21.13 10.98
C PHE A 6 28.26 -20.00 9.97
N PHE A 7 29.28 -19.18 9.74
CA PHE A 7 29.23 -18.09 8.75
C PHE A 7 29.07 -18.61 7.32
N LEU A 8 29.67 -19.75 6.99
CA LEU A 8 29.54 -20.38 5.68
C LEU A 8 28.11 -20.86 5.42
N ILE A 9 27.50 -21.51 6.41
CA ILE A 9 26.12 -21.99 6.33
C ILE A 9 25.15 -20.81 6.21
N LEU A 10 25.36 -19.74 6.97
CA LEU A 10 24.57 -18.52 6.87
C LEU A 10 24.65 -17.89 5.47
N PHE A 11 25.84 -17.87 4.86
CA PHE A 11 26.05 -17.32 3.53
C PHE A 11 25.32 -18.12 2.43
N ILE A 12 25.30 -19.45 2.55
CA ILE A 12 24.58 -20.34 1.62
C ILE A 12 23.05 -20.21 1.76
N LEU A 13 22.55 -19.97 2.97
CA LEU A 13 21.12 -19.72 3.18
C LEU A 13 20.69 -18.37 2.60
N LEU A 14 21.52 -17.33 2.73
CA LEU A 14 21.24 -16.00 2.21
C LEU A 14 21.38 -15.89 0.68
N SER A 15 22.20 -16.72 0.03
CA SER A 15 22.34 -16.72 -1.44
C SER A 15 21.08 -17.20 -2.18
N ASN A 16 20.12 -17.82 -1.49
CA ASN A 16 18.83 -18.21 -2.05
C ASN A 16 17.74 -17.14 -1.83
N CYS A 17 18.01 -16.08 -1.06
CA CYS A 17 17.12 -14.93 -0.96
C CYS A 17 17.40 -13.96 -2.12
N SER A 18 16.51 -13.95 -3.10
CA SER A 18 16.51 -12.93 -4.16
C SER A 18 15.77 -11.70 -3.66
N LEU A 19 16.51 -10.65 -3.28
CA LEU A 19 15.93 -9.32 -3.05
C LEU A 19 15.73 -8.66 -4.43
N ASN A 20 14.67 -9.08 -5.13
CA ASN A 20 14.34 -8.57 -6.46
C ASN A 20 13.38 -7.38 -6.35
N SER A 21 13.82 -6.20 -6.79
CA SER A 21 13.00 -4.99 -6.85
C SER A 21 11.87 -5.06 -7.89
N ASP A 22 11.93 -6.02 -8.81
CA ASP A 22 10.91 -6.26 -9.84
C ASP A 22 9.97 -7.42 -9.45
N SER A 23 9.98 -7.81 -8.17
CA SER A 23 9.11 -8.83 -7.62
C SER A 23 7.64 -8.42 -7.73
N LYS A 24 6.84 -9.19 -8.48
CA LYS A 24 5.39 -9.00 -8.58
C LYS A 24 4.67 -8.92 -7.21
N TYR A 25 5.25 -9.51 -6.16
CA TYR A 25 4.66 -9.57 -4.82
C TYR A 25 5.23 -8.53 -3.85
N TRP A 26 6.34 -7.86 -4.18
CA TRP A 26 6.96 -6.83 -3.32
C TRP A 26 6.86 -5.42 -3.94
N THR A 27 6.57 -5.33 -5.23
CA THR A 27 6.51 -4.08 -6.02
C THR A 27 5.07 -3.70 -6.38
N GLU A 28 4.11 -4.01 -5.51
CA GLU A 28 2.69 -3.71 -5.74
C GLU A 28 2.43 -2.19 -5.76
N ASN A 29 3.26 -1.40 -5.06
CA ASN A 29 2.89 -0.02 -4.77
C ASN A 29 3.16 1.02 -5.88
N SER A 30 4.19 0.91 -6.71
CA SER A 30 4.65 2.11 -7.45
C SER A 30 3.80 2.52 -8.66
N ILE A 31 3.27 1.55 -9.41
CA ILE A 31 2.41 1.83 -10.60
C ILE A 31 0.94 1.95 -10.18
N GLU A 32 0.53 1.20 -9.16
CA GLU A 32 -0.80 1.27 -8.58
C GLU A 32 -1.02 2.61 -7.85
N ASP A 33 -0.02 3.13 -7.13
CA ASP A 33 -0.12 4.43 -6.43
C ASP A 33 -0.39 5.60 -7.40
N ILE A 34 0.26 5.64 -8.56
CA ILE A 34 0.07 6.74 -9.54
C ILE A 34 -1.34 6.68 -10.14
N ARG A 35 -1.80 5.49 -10.55
CA ARG A 35 -3.14 5.30 -11.10
C ARG A 35 -4.22 5.58 -10.04
N ASN A 36 -3.97 5.18 -8.79
CA ASN A 36 -4.88 5.44 -7.68
C ASN A 36 -4.93 6.94 -7.35
N GLN A 37 -3.82 7.67 -7.44
CA GLN A 37 -3.83 9.14 -7.24
C GLN A 37 -4.72 9.87 -8.24
N GLU A 38 -4.62 9.58 -9.55
CA GLU A 38 -5.48 10.22 -10.56
C GLU A 38 -6.97 9.89 -10.34
N ILE A 39 -7.28 8.66 -9.92
CA ILE A 39 -8.64 8.24 -9.59
C ILE A 39 -9.15 8.99 -8.35
N ILE A 40 -8.33 9.09 -7.30
CA ILE A 40 -8.64 9.83 -6.07
C ILE A 40 -8.88 11.32 -6.37
N GLU A 41 -8.08 11.94 -7.23
CA GLU A 41 -8.28 13.35 -7.63
C GLU A 41 -9.63 13.55 -8.36
N LYS A 42 -10.00 12.64 -9.27
CA LYS A 42 -11.31 12.69 -9.95
C LYS A 42 -12.48 12.49 -8.97
N ILE A 43 -12.32 11.60 -8.01
CA ILE A 43 -13.33 11.36 -6.96
C ILE A 43 -13.45 12.59 -6.04
N LYS A 44 -12.33 13.24 -5.67
CA LYS A 44 -12.34 14.49 -4.90
C LYS A 44 -13.11 15.61 -5.60
N LEU A 45 -13.02 15.71 -6.93
CA LEU A 45 -13.81 16.69 -7.71
C LEU A 45 -15.32 16.43 -7.66
N LYS A 46 -15.73 15.17 -7.49
CA LYS A 46 -17.13 14.75 -7.33
C LYS A 46 -17.63 14.83 -5.88
N ALA A 47 -16.77 15.17 -4.92
CA ALA A 47 -17.12 15.19 -3.50
C ALA A 47 -18.23 16.21 -3.14
N ASN A 48 -18.48 17.18 -4.03
CA ASN A 48 -19.60 18.12 -3.91
C ASN A 48 -20.98 17.46 -4.10
N ASP A 49 -21.07 16.36 -4.87
CA ASP A 49 -22.26 15.56 -5.08
C ASP A 49 -21.91 14.07 -5.15
N ILE A 50 -21.86 13.45 -3.96
CA ILE A 50 -21.55 12.03 -3.79
C ILE A 50 -22.57 11.10 -4.46
N THR A 51 -23.78 11.58 -4.78
CA THR A 51 -24.81 10.74 -5.43
C THR A 51 -24.48 10.42 -6.89
N SER A 52 -23.55 11.18 -7.48
CA SER A 52 -23.04 10.97 -8.83
C SER A 52 -21.97 9.88 -8.93
N MET A 53 -21.49 9.35 -7.80
CA MET A 53 -20.44 8.33 -7.74
C MET A 53 -20.98 6.92 -7.98
N THR A 54 -20.16 6.05 -8.56
CA THR A 54 -20.42 4.60 -8.53
C THR A 54 -20.16 4.04 -7.13
N ILE A 55 -20.59 2.80 -6.88
CA ILE A 55 -20.32 2.10 -5.60
C ILE A 55 -18.81 2.02 -5.34
N GLU A 56 -18.02 1.64 -6.34
CA GLU A 56 -16.56 1.54 -6.25
C GLU A 56 -15.90 2.92 -5.98
N GLU A 57 -16.35 3.98 -6.66
CA GLU A 57 -15.87 5.34 -6.42
C GLU A 57 -16.22 5.82 -5.00
N TYR A 58 -17.40 5.44 -4.50
CA TYR A 58 -17.86 5.80 -3.17
C TYR A 58 -17.08 5.05 -2.06
N GLU A 59 -16.75 3.78 -2.27
CA GLU A 59 -15.89 3.01 -1.35
C GLU A 59 -14.50 3.68 -1.21
N ILE A 60 -13.87 4.03 -2.33
CA ILE A 60 -12.58 4.73 -2.35
C ILE A 60 -12.69 6.11 -1.68
N TYR A 61 -13.77 6.85 -1.92
CA TYR A 61 -14.03 8.13 -1.27
C TYR A 61 -14.07 8.01 0.26
N LEU A 62 -14.75 6.99 0.80
CA LEU A 62 -14.84 6.75 2.24
C LEU A 62 -13.49 6.39 2.85
N GLU A 63 -12.69 5.56 2.18
CA GLU A 63 -11.34 5.21 2.65
C GLU A 63 -10.42 6.44 2.73
N GLU A 64 -10.41 7.28 1.69
CA GLU A 64 -9.59 8.51 1.66
C GLU A 64 -10.09 9.54 2.69
N TYR A 65 -11.41 9.69 2.86
CA TYR A 65 -11.98 10.57 3.87
C TYR A 65 -11.62 10.10 5.29
N THR A 66 -11.76 8.80 5.58
CA THR A 66 -11.48 8.23 6.90
C THR A 66 -10.00 8.30 7.28
N LYS A 67 -9.10 8.14 6.31
CA LYS A 67 -7.65 8.27 6.50
C LYS A 67 -7.22 9.70 6.85
N ASN A 68 -7.89 10.71 6.28
CA ASN A 68 -7.53 12.11 6.43
C ASN A 68 -8.35 12.86 7.49
N SER A 69 -9.44 12.28 7.99
CA SER A 69 -10.29 12.94 8.97
C SER A 69 -9.72 12.81 10.38
N ASP A 70 -9.62 13.92 11.09
CA ASP A 70 -9.48 13.94 12.54
C ASP A 70 -10.82 13.48 13.15
N TYR A 71 -11.02 12.16 13.27
CA TYR A 71 -12.20 11.66 13.96
C TYR A 71 -12.17 12.11 15.42
N PRO A 72 -13.23 12.78 15.91
CA PRO A 72 -13.31 13.06 17.33
C PRO A 72 -13.27 11.75 18.11
N ASP A 73 -12.44 11.70 19.15
CA ASP A 73 -12.36 10.55 20.03
C ASP A 73 -13.74 10.29 20.65
N ILE A 74 -14.33 9.15 20.28
CA ILE A 74 -15.68 8.73 20.68
C ILE A 74 -15.74 8.51 22.21
N ASN A 75 -14.59 8.32 22.85
CA ASN A 75 -14.48 8.02 24.28
C ASN A 75 -14.23 9.26 25.16
N LYS A 76 -14.36 10.47 24.62
CA LYS A 76 -14.09 11.71 25.37
C LYS A 76 -15.30 12.22 26.14
#